data_AF-X1PLA6-F1
#
_entry.id   AF-X1PLA6-F1
#
_cell.length_a   1.000
_cell.length_b   1.000
_cell.length_c   1.000
_cell.angle_alpha   90.00
_cell.angle_beta   90.00
_cell.angle_gamma   90.00
#
_symmetry.space_group_name_H-M   'P 1'
#
loop_
_entity.id
_entity.type
_entity.pdbx_description
1 polymer ?
#
loop_
_entity_poly.entity_id
_entity_poly.type
_entity_poly.pdbx_seq_one_letter_code
_entity_poly.pdbx_strand_id
1 'polypeptide(L)' 'MKGFEGKLLVVNLSNKEISEEQTDDSIAEKFLGGAGYACRYLYDKISRNTDPLSPDNILMFMT' A
#
# COMPACT_ATOMS: atom_id res chain seq x y z
N MET A 1 0.03 16.23 1.95
CA MET A 1 0.22 17.11 0.76
C MET A 1 -1.11 17.48 0.07
N LYS A 2 -1.20 18.61 -0.67
CA LYS A 2 -2.41 18.92 -1.48
C LYS A 2 -2.58 17.88 -2.61
N GLY A 3 -3.80 17.39 -2.81
CA GLY A 3 -4.11 16.38 -3.83
C GLY A 3 -4.08 14.93 -3.33
N PHE A 4 -3.64 14.69 -2.09
CA PHE A 4 -3.67 13.39 -1.43
C PHE A 4 -4.56 13.51 -0.18
N GLU A 5 -5.41 12.50 0.05
CA GLU A 5 -6.19 12.42 1.30
C GLU A 5 -5.30 12.16 2.52
N GLY A 6 -4.10 11.61 2.30
CA GLY A 6 -3.14 11.35 3.37
C GLY A 6 -3.36 10.01 4.09
N LYS A 7 -4.30 9.19 3.62
CA LYS A 7 -4.73 7.95 4.29
C LYS A 7 -4.79 6.76 3.34
N LEU A 8 -4.46 5.59 3.87
CA LEU A 8 -4.69 4.29 3.26
C LEU A 8 -5.62 3.47 4.15
N LEU A 9 -6.62 2.83 3.53
CA LEU A 9 -7.41 1.81 4.21
C LEU A 9 -6.67 0.47 4.11
N VAL A 10 -6.46 -0.19 5.24
CA VAL A 10 -5.84 -1.51 5.33
C VAL A 10 -6.90 -2.51 5.76
N VAL A 11 -7.08 -3.55 4.94
CA VAL A 11 -8.08 -4.59 5.17
C VAL A 11 -7.39 -5.94 5.21
N ASN A 12 -7.45 -6.61 6.35
CA ASN A 12 -7.00 -7.98 6.49
C ASN A 12 -8.19 -8.93 6.32
N LEU A 13 -8.19 -9.67 5.22
CA LEU A 13 -9.29 -10.57 4.86
C LEU A 13 -9.31 -11.86 5.69
N SER A 14 -8.17 -12.27 6.26
CA SER A 14 -8.05 -13.49 7.06
C SER A 14 -8.72 -13.35 8.42
N ASN A 15 -8.59 -12.20 9.07
CA ASN A 15 -9.14 -11.93 10.40
C ASN A 15 -10.30 -10.90 10.39
N LYS A 16 -10.64 -10.34 9.22
CA LYS A 16 -11.71 -9.35 9.02
C LYS A 16 -11.47 -8.02 9.75
N GLU A 17 -10.21 -7.66 9.96
CA GLU A 17 -9.83 -6.37 10.55
C GLU A 17 -9.74 -5.28 9.49
N ILE A 18 -10.16 -4.08 9.88
CA ILE A 18 -10.09 -2.86 9.07
C ILE A 18 -9.38 -1.80 9.90
N SER A 19 -8.35 -1.17 9.33
CA SER A 19 -7.61 -0.09 9.96
C SER A 19 -7.24 0.99 8.94
N GLU A 20 -6.77 2.13 9.43
CA GLU A 20 -6.26 3.23 8.61
C GLU A 20 -4.77 3.41 8.90
N GLU A 21 -3.98 3.60 7.84
CA GLU A 21 -2.58 4.03 7.91
C GLU A 21 -2.44 5.43 7.30
N GLN A 22 -1.56 6.26 7.85
CA GLN A 22 -1.18 7.53 7.21
C GLN A 22 -0.24 7.26 6.04
N THR A 23 -0.42 7.98 4.93
CA THR A 23 0.54 7.92 3.82
C THR A 23 1.84 8.62 4.20
N ASP A 24 2.96 8.12 3.69
CA ASP A 24 4.27 8.74 3.84
C ASP A 24 4.44 9.83 2.78
N ASP A 25 4.41 11.09 3.22
CA ASP A 25 4.60 12.26 2.35
C ASP A 25 5.96 12.19 1.61
N SER A 26 7.00 11.57 2.18
CA SER A 26 8.31 11.44 1.52
C SER A 26 8.30 10.45 0.36
N ILE A 27 7.45 9.42 0.41
CA ILE A 27 7.22 8.52 -0.74
C ILE A 27 6.44 9.28 -1.80
N ALA A 28 5.39 10.01 -1.38
CA ALA A 28 4.53 10.72 -2.31
C ALA A 28 5.27 11.86 -3.05
N GLU A 29 6.22 12.52 -2.40
CA GLU A 29 7.11 13.49 -3.04
C GLU A 29 8.05 12.85 -4.09
N LYS A 30 8.57 11.66 -3.82
CA LYS A 30 9.54 10.98 -4.69
C LYS A 30 8.89 10.19 -5.83
N PHE A 31 7.70 9.65 -5.59
CA PHE A 31 7.05 8.67 -6.47
C PHE A 31 5.63 9.07 -6.86
N LEU A 32 5.18 10.28 -6.52
CA LEU A 32 3.82 10.78 -6.77
C LEU A 32 2.76 9.88 -6.10
N GLY A 33 1.69 9.54 -6.83
CA GLY A 33 0.59 8.70 -6.38
C GLY A 33 0.43 7.48 -7.27
N GLY A 34 -0.80 6.93 -7.32
CA GLY A 34 -1.15 5.78 -8.15
C GLY A 34 -0.14 4.63 -8.07
N ALA A 35 0.28 4.14 -9.23
CA ALA A 35 1.23 3.03 -9.34
C ALA A 35 2.61 3.34 -8.71
N GLY A 36 3.07 4.60 -8.72
CA GLY A 36 4.39 4.96 -8.20
C GLY A 36 4.48 4.79 -6.70
N TYR A 37 3.53 5.39 -5.97
CA TYR A 37 3.42 5.21 -4.52
C TYR A 37 3.17 3.74 -4.16
N ALA A 38 2.23 3.08 -4.86
CA ALA A 38 1.89 1.68 -4.58
C ALA A 38 3.10 0.75 -4.70
N CYS A 39 3.87 0.84 -5.79
CA CYS A 39 5.07 0.05 -5.99
C CYS A 39 6.12 0.30 -4.89
N ARG A 40 6.38 1.56 -4.53
CA ARG A 40 7.37 1.85 -3.47
C ARG A 40 6.91 1.37 -2.10
N TYR A 41 5.63 1.55 -1.75
CA TYR A 41 5.06 1.10 -0.48
C TYR A 41 5.11 -0.43 -0.36
N LEU A 42 4.74 -1.14 -1.43
CA LEU A 42 4.75 -2.60 -1.46
C LEU A 42 6.16 -3.20 -1.50
N TYR A 43 7.16 -2.47 -2.00
CA TYR A 43 8.54 -2.94 -2.10
C TYR A 43 9.11 -3.46 -0.77
N ASP A 44 8.75 -2.82 0.35
CA ASP A 44 9.22 -3.23 1.68
C ASP A 44 8.32 -4.30 2.34
N LYS A 45 7.15 -4.59 1.76
CA LYS A 45 6.12 -5.49 2.33
C LYS A 45 6.00 -6.84 1.61
N ILE A 46 6.42 -6.91 0.35
CA ILE A 46 6.39 -8.12 -0.46
C ILE A 46 7.82 -8.58 -0.71
N SER A 47 8.10 -9.86 -0.49
CA SER A 47 9.42 -10.42 -0.73
C SER A 47 9.52 -11.05 -2.13
N ARG A 48 10.75 -11.24 -2.63
CA ARG A 48 10.99 -11.98 -3.88
C ARG A 48 10.40 -13.39 -3.89
N ASN A 49 10.23 -13.99 -2.72
CA ASN A 49 9.77 -15.36 -2.57
C ASN A 49 8.26 -15.44 -2.25
N THR A 50 7.56 -14.32 -2.21
CA THR A 50 6.12 -14.30 -1.96
C THR A 50 5.40 -14.99 -3.12
N ASP A 51 4.64 -16.05 -2.82
CA ASP A 51 3.79 -16.71 -3.81
C ASP A 51 2.67 -15.73 -4.24
N PRO A 52 2.53 -15.44 -5.55
CA PRO A 52 1.53 -14.49 -6.05
C PRO A 52 0.08 -14.81 -5.66
N LEU A 53 -0.24 -16.07 -5.36
CA LEU A 53 -1.61 -16.50 -5.00
C LEU A 53 -1.78 -16.80 -3.50
N SER A 54 -0.74 -16.56 -2.69
CA SER A 54 -0.81 -16.77 -1.25
C SER A 54 -1.55 -15.63 -0.55
N PRO A 55 -2.13 -15.88 0.66
CA PRO A 55 -2.74 -14.83 1.48
C PRO A 55 -1.74 -13.76 1.95
N ASP A 56 -0.43 -14.02 1.87
CA ASP A 56 0.63 -13.07 2.23
C ASP A 56 0.88 -12.03 1.12
N ASN A 57 0.36 -12.26 -0.10
CA ASN A 57 0.48 -11.29 -1.18
C ASN A 57 -0.53 -10.14 -0.99
N ILE A 58 -0.02 -8.91 -0.97
CA ILE A 58 -0.83 -7.72 -0.73
C ILE A 58 -1.39 -7.21 -2.07
N LEU A 59 -2.72 -7.15 -2.17
CA LEU A 59 -3.42 -6.48 -3.26
C LEU A 59 -3.66 -5.01 -2.90
N MET A 60 -3.18 -4.10 -3.74
CA MET A 60 -3.33 -2.66 -3.52
C MET A 60 -4.13 -1.99 -4.64
N PHE A 61 -5.11 -1.18 -4.25
CA PHE A 61 -5.84 -0.29 -5.14
C PHE A 61 -5.45 1.16 -4.81
N MET A 62 -5.09 1.93 -5.82
CA MET A 62 -4.81 3.35 -5.70
C MET A 62 -5.50 4.13 -6.81
N THR A 63 -5.89 5.36 -6.49
CA THR A 63 -6.42 6.37 -7.42
C THR A 63 -5.31 7.13 -8.11
#